data_AF-A0A935ZVX6-F1
#
_entry.id   AF-A0A935ZVX6-F1
#
_cell.length_a   1.000
_cell.length_b   1.000
_cell.length_c   1.000
_cell.angle_alpha   90.00
_cell.angle_beta   90.00
_cell.angle_gamma   90.00
#
_symmetry.space_group_name_H-M   'P 1'
#
loop_
_entity.id
_entity.type
_entity.pdbx_description
1 polymer ?
#
loop_
_entity_poly.entity_id
_entity_poly.type
_entity_poly.pdbx_seq_one_letter_code
_entity_poly.pdbx_strand_id
1 'polypeptide(L)'
;MRTAVALLLLALVPACEKKPPASAPPDGGDVVCTMEAKICPDGSAVGRTAPNCEFAPCPAGGEVVPEDSGAEPNPSTAHPDAPPPAHGCTKDAKRCPDGSVLSRTGASCEFPACPGQ
;
A
#
# COMPACT_ATOMS: atom_id res chain seq x y z
N MET A 1 1.32 59.95 -40.40
CA MET A 1 1.17 59.28 -39.09
C MET A 1 0.04 58.22 -39.07
N ARG A 2 -0.24 57.49 -40.17
CA ARG A 2 -1.32 56.48 -40.21
C ARG A 2 -0.91 55.14 -40.84
N THR A 3 0.25 55.05 -41.46
CA THR A 3 0.72 53.85 -42.16
C THR A 3 1.52 52.89 -41.28
N ALA A 4 1.95 53.31 -40.08
CA ALA A 4 2.71 52.45 -39.17
C ALA A 4 1.84 51.55 -38.28
N VAL A 5 0.56 51.87 -38.11
CA VAL A 5 -0.35 51.10 -37.22
C VAL A 5 -0.85 49.81 -37.88
N ALA A 6 -0.97 49.78 -39.22
CA ALA A 6 -1.48 48.62 -39.95
C ALA A 6 -0.50 47.42 -39.98
N LEU A 7 0.81 47.68 -39.88
CA LEU A 7 1.84 46.64 -39.84
C LEU A 7 2.00 45.99 -38.46
N LEU A 8 1.58 46.67 -37.39
CA LEU A 8 1.70 46.14 -36.03
C LEU A 8 0.56 45.18 -35.66
N LEU A 9 -0.59 45.25 -36.34
CA LEU A 9 -1.78 44.43 -36.04
C LEU A 9 -1.83 43.07 -36.74
N LEU A 10 -0.92 42.77 -37.67
CA LEU A 10 -0.89 41.51 -38.43
C LEU A 10 -0.10 40.37 -37.75
N ALA A 11 0.38 40.57 -36.51
CA ALA A 11 1.26 39.61 -35.81
C ALA A 11 0.65 38.93 -34.56
N LEU A 12 -0.66 39.04 -34.32
CA LEU A 12 -1.35 38.40 -33.18
C LEU A 12 -2.35 37.31 -33.60
N VAL A 13 -2.09 36.61 -34.70
CA VAL A 13 -2.76 35.32 -34.96
C VAL A 13 -1.79 34.22 -34.54
N PRO A 14 -1.86 33.68 -33.30
CA PRO A 14 -1.20 32.42 -33.01
C PRO A 14 -1.91 31.38 -33.87
N ALA A 15 -1.25 30.91 -34.92
CA ALA A 15 -1.74 29.83 -35.74
C ALA A 15 -1.82 28.54 -34.89
N CYS A 16 -3.00 28.26 -34.34
CA CYS A 16 -3.35 26.97 -33.76
C CYS A 16 -4.14 26.08 -34.76
N GLU A 17 -4.03 26.30 -36.07
CA GLU A 17 -4.70 25.47 -37.08
C GLU A 17 -3.77 24.46 -37.76
N LYS A 18 -3.30 23.48 -37.00
CA LYS A 18 -3.07 22.13 -37.52
C LYS A 18 -3.01 21.17 -36.35
N LYS A 19 -4.16 20.61 -35.97
CA LYS A 19 -4.19 19.35 -35.22
C LYS A 19 -3.73 18.27 -36.21
N PRO A 20 -2.53 17.70 -36.08
CA PRO A 20 -2.16 16.55 -36.89
C PRO A 20 -3.16 15.42 -36.61
N PRO A 21 -3.47 14.55 -37.60
CA PRO A 21 -4.23 13.36 -37.32
C PRO A 21 -3.47 12.56 -36.27
N ALA A 22 -4.20 12.06 -35.28
CA ALA A 22 -3.71 11.12 -34.28
C ALA A 22 -3.23 9.86 -35.00
N SER A 23 -2.00 9.88 -35.48
CA SER A 23 -1.28 8.72 -35.96
C SER A 23 -0.15 8.46 -34.98
N ALA A 24 -0.22 7.27 -34.40
CA ALA A 24 0.63 6.73 -33.34
C ALA A 24 2.13 7.04 -33.51
N PRO A 25 2.89 7.12 -32.40
CA PRO A 25 4.33 7.30 -32.48
C PRO A 25 5.00 6.06 -33.13
N PRO A 26 5.88 6.24 -34.12
CA PRO A 26 6.88 5.24 -34.47
C PRO A 26 7.96 5.24 -33.37
N ASP A 27 8.21 4.07 -32.80
CA ASP A 27 9.40 3.67 -32.02
C ASP A 27 9.97 4.74 -31.06
N GLY A 28 9.53 4.71 -29.79
CA GLY A 28 10.09 5.55 -28.72
C GLY A 28 9.09 6.41 -27.93
N GLY A 29 7.79 6.13 -28.01
CA GLY A 29 6.83 6.68 -27.05
C GLY A 29 6.88 5.90 -25.74
N ASP A 30 7.04 6.58 -24.61
CA ASP A 30 6.92 5.95 -23.29
C ASP A 30 5.55 5.28 -23.19
N VAL A 31 5.53 3.94 -23.25
CA VAL A 31 4.31 3.17 -23.05
C VAL A 31 3.92 3.34 -21.59
N VAL A 32 2.89 4.15 -21.35
CA VAL A 32 2.36 4.38 -20.01
C VAL A 32 1.45 3.22 -19.66
N CYS A 33 1.86 2.42 -18.68
CA CYS A 33 1.02 1.37 -18.12
C CYS A 33 0.14 1.90 -16.98
N THR A 34 -0.95 1.20 -16.73
CA THR A 34 -1.84 1.44 -15.58
C THR A 34 -1.11 1.18 -14.26
N MET A 35 -1.46 1.94 -13.21
CA MET A 35 -0.81 1.90 -11.89
C MET A 35 -1.30 0.73 -11.01
N GLU A 36 -1.50 -0.44 -11.61
CA GLU A 36 -1.93 -1.64 -10.90
C GLU A 36 -0.72 -2.34 -10.25
N ALA A 37 -0.93 -2.92 -9.06
CA ALA A 37 0.07 -3.71 -8.35
C ALA A 37 -0.42 -5.14 -8.12
N LYS A 38 0.47 -6.12 -8.35
CA LYS A 38 0.27 -7.53 -8.02
C LYS A 38 1.11 -7.88 -6.81
N ILE A 39 0.50 -8.58 -5.85
CA ILE A 39 1.20 -9.08 -4.66
C ILE A 39 1.87 -10.41 -4.99
N CYS A 40 3.16 -10.50 -4.67
CA CYS A 40 3.99 -11.67 -4.79
C CYS A 40 3.82 -12.60 -3.57
N PRO A 41 4.19 -13.89 -3.66
CA PRO A 41 4.12 -14.82 -2.53
C PRO A 41 4.97 -14.39 -1.32
N ASP A 42 6.01 -13.59 -1.57
CA ASP A 42 6.86 -12.93 -0.58
C ASP A 42 6.18 -11.73 0.13
N GLY A 43 4.98 -11.32 -0.31
CA GLY A 43 4.31 -10.10 0.17
C GLY A 43 4.75 -8.81 -0.53
N SER A 44 5.87 -8.83 -1.25
CA SER A 44 6.32 -7.73 -2.13
C SER A 44 5.29 -7.39 -3.23
N ALA A 45 5.24 -6.13 -3.69
CA ALA A 45 4.33 -5.67 -4.74
C ALA A 45 5.09 -5.35 -6.05
N VAL A 46 4.56 -5.82 -7.19
CA VAL A 46 5.12 -5.56 -8.53
C VAL A 46 4.09 -4.88 -9.43
N GLY A 47 4.54 -3.92 -10.24
CA GLY A 47 3.71 -3.19 -11.20
C GLY A 47 3.73 -3.79 -12.61
N ARG A 48 2.96 -3.19 -13.52
CA ARG A 48 3.02 -3.49 -14.96
C ARG A 48 4.20 -2.79 -15.63
N THR A 49 4.84 -3.47 -16.57
CA THR A 49 6.00 -2.97 -17.31
C THR A 49 5.73 -2.98 -18.81
N ALA A 50 6.15 -1.92 -19.50
CA ALA A 50 6.16 -1.82 -20.95
C ALA A 50 7.00 -2.95 -21.61
N PRO A 51 6.77 -3.31 -22.88
CA PRO A 51 5.84 -2.70 -23.86
C PRO A 51 4.40 -3.24 -23.81
N ASN A 52 4.17 -4.38 -23.17
CA ASN A 52 2.86 -5.03 -23.16
C ASN A 52 2.03 -4.74 -21.91
N CYS A 53 2.58 -3.97 -20.96
CA CYS A 53 1.98 -3.70 -19.65
C CYS A 53 1.62 -4.98 -18.88
N GLU A 54 2.56 -5.91 -18.83
CA GLU A 54 2.48 -7.15 -18.06
C GLU A 54 3.17 -6.97 -16.70
N PHE A 55 2.73 -7.71 -15.68
CA PHE A 55 3.36 -7.62 -14.36
C PHE A 55 4.82 -8.08 -14.41
N ALA A 56 5.71 -7.28 -13.81
CA ALA A 56 7.10 -7.67 -13.62
C ALA A 56 7.20 -8.98 -12.80
N PRO A 57 8.24 -9.79 -13.01
CA PRO A 57 8.48 -10.97 -12.19
C PRO A 57 8.68 -10.59 -10.72
N CYS A 58 8.24 -11.46 -9.82
CA CYS A 58 8.50 -11.31 -8.39
C CYS A 58 10.00 -11.42 -8.10
N PRO A 59 10.53 -10.67 -7.12
CA PRO A 59 11.94 -10.79 -6.73
C PRO A 59 12.24 -12.20 -6.23
N ALA A 60 13.35 -12.79 -6.68
CA ALA A 60 13.77 -14.15 -6.33
C ALA A 60 14.34 -14.28 -4.90
N GLY A 61 14.17 -13.26 -4.05
CA GLY A 61 14.71 -13.20 -2.69
C GLY A 61 13.70 -13.52 -1.59
N GLY A 62 12.46 -13.85 -1.96
CA GLY A 62 11.47 -14.36 -1.03
C GLY A 62 11.68 -15.82 -0.72
N GLU A 63 12.78 -16.13 -0.03
CA GLU A 63 12.72 -17.23 0.93
C GLU A 63 11.56 -16.86 1.84
N VAL A 64 10.44 -17.55 1.65
CA VAL A 64 9.28 -17.46 2.52
C VAL A 64 9.79 -17.69 3.94
N VAL A 65 10.07 -16.64 4.69
CA VAL A 65 9.97 -16.74 6.13
C VAL A 65 8.48 -16.93 6.32
N PRO A 66 8.01 -18.13 6.70
CA PRO A 66 6.59 -18.36 6.88
C PRO A 66 6.18 -17.60 8.13
N GLU A 67 5.84 -16.33 7.96
CA GLU A 67 5.10 -15.58 8.95
C GLU A 67 3.65 -16.06 8.90
N ASP A 68 3.34 -16.91 9.88
CA ASP A 68 2.01 -17.28 10.34
C ASP A 68 1.30 -18.43 9.61
N SER A 69 1.81 -19.65 9.83
CA SER A 69 0.97 -20.82 10.08
C SER A 69 1.74 -21.88 10.88
N GLY A 70 1.70 -21.76 12.21
CA GLY A 70 1.77 -22.93 13.11
C GLY A 70 3.13 -23.42 13.59
N ALA A 71 4.01 -22.55 14.09
CA ALA A 71 5.05 -22.99 15.02
C ALA A 71 4.54 -22.83 16.46
N GLU A 72 4.26 -23.97 17.11
CA GLU A 72 4.20 -24.09 18.56
C GLU A 72 5.35 -23.29 19.21
N PRO A 73 5.13 -22.61 20.35
CA PRO A 73 6.22 -21.94 21.04
C PRO A 73 7.18 -23.01 21.56
N ASN A 74 8.34 -23.14 20.91
CA ASN A 74 9.45 -23.92 21.45
C ASN A 74 9.91 -23.25 22.76
N PRO A 75 9.78 -23.91 23.93
CA PRO A 75 10.11 -23.30 25.22
C PRO A 75 11.62 -23.11 25.46
N SER A 76 12.48 -23.31 24.46
CA SER A 76 13.93 -23.43 24.67
C SER A 76 14.76 -22.16 24.40
N THR A 77 14.15 -21.00 24.15
CA THR A 77 14.83 -19.69 24.22
C THR A 77 14.46 -18.90 25.48
N ALA A 78 14.31 -19.61 26.60
CA ALA A 78 14.32 -19.00 27.92
C ALA A 78 15.72 -18.43 28.23
N HIS A 79 15.90 -17.13 28.00
CA HIS A 79 16.99 -16.37 28.61
C HIS A 79 16.62 -16.13 30.10
N PRO A 80 17.46 -16.51 31.08
CA PRO A 80 17.11 -16.47 32.49
C PRO A 80 16.92 -15.05 33.07
N ASP A 81 17.32 -14.00 32.32
CA ASP A 81 17.26 -12.59 32.74
C ASP A 81 16.33 -11.72 31.88
N ALA A 82 15.54 -12.31 30.97
CA ALA A 82 14.54 -11.54 30.22
C ALA A 82 13.30 -11.29 31.09
N PRO A 83 12.82 -10.03 31.24
CA PRO A 83 11.53 -9.77 31.88
C PRO A 83 10.45 -10.58 31.13
N PRO A 84 9.52 -11.25 31.84
CA PRO A 84 8.56 -12.13 31.20
C PRO A 84 7.81 -11.36 30.09
N PRO A 85 7.63 -11.96 28.90
CA PRO A 85 6.92 -11.30 27.81
C PRO A 85 5.54 -10.89 28.35
N ALA A 86 5.21 -9.61 28.18
CA ALA A 86 3.91 -9.09 28.58
C ALA A 86 2.84 -10.01 27.98
N HIS A 87 2.09 -10.69 28.86
CA HIS A 87 1.17 -11.75 28.49
C HIS A 87 0.06 -11.12 27.66
N GLY A 88 0.17 -11.23 26.34
CA GLY A 88 -0.92 -10.87 25.44
C GLY A 88 -2.04 -11.88 25.67
N CYS A 89 -3.17 -11.43 26.19
CA CYS A 89 -4.35 -12.25 26.27
C CYS A 89 -5.02 -12.35 24.90
N THR A 90 -5.81 -13.41 24.70
CA THR A 90 -6.65 -13.54 23.49
C THR A 90 -7.52 -12.30 23.31
N LYS A 91 -7.76 -11.91 22.05
CA LYS A 91 -8.48 -10.68 21.65
C LYS A 91 -10.00 -10.75 21.88
N ASP A 92 -10.42 -11.39 22.96
CA ASP A 92 -11.83 -11.52 23.31
C ASP A 92 -12.33 -10.23 23.99
N ALA A 93 -13.56 -9.85 23.65
CA ALA A 93 -14.22 -8.66 24.16
C ALA A 93 -15.51 -9.04 24.89
N LYS A 94 -15.63 -8.64 26.17
CA LYS A 94 -16.86 -8.83 26.95
C LYS A 94 -17.61 -7.50 27.05
N ARG A 95 -18.89 -7.50 26.66
CA ARG A 95 -19.77 -6.32 26.76
C ARG A 95 -20.48 -6.28 28.12
N CYS A 96 -20.41 -5.15 28.79
CA CYS A 96 -21.10 -4.85 30.05
C CYS A 96 -22.51 -4.26 29.83
N PRO A 97 -23.39 -4.29 30.83
CA PRO A 97 -24.72 -3.67 30.76
C PRO A 97 -24.69 -2.15 30.55
N ASP A 98 -23.67 -1.47 31.09
CA ASP A 98 -23.39 -0.03 30.83
C ASP A 98 -22.90 0.23 29.39
N GLY A 99 -22.66 -0.83 28.61
CA GLY A 99 -22.18 -0.74 27.23
C GLY A 99 -20.66 -0.72 27.08
N SER A 100 -19.90 -0.66 28.19
CA SER A 100 -18.43 -0.77 28.18
C SER A 100 -17.96 -2.12 27.63
N VAL A 101 -16.76 -2.14 27.05
CA VAL A 101 -16.12 -3.35 26.51
C VAL A 101 -14.87 -3.64 27.33
N LEU A 102 -14.79 -4.85 27.89
CA LEU A 102 -13.65 -5.31 28.68
C LEU A 102 -12.76 -6.22 27.83
N SER A 103 -11.47 -6.20 28.12
CA SER A 103 -10.47 -7.12 27.59
C SER A 103 -9.89 -7.98 28.70
N ARG A 104 -9.47 -9.19 28.35
CA ARG A 104 -8.78 -10.10 29.27
C ARG A 104 -7.49 -9.44 29.78
N THR A 105 -7.31 -9.41 31.10
CA THR A 105 -6.20 -8.72 31.77
C THR A 105 -5.60 -9.62 32.84
N GLY A 106 -4.31 -9.43 33.16
CA GLY A 106 -3.61 -10.16 34.22
C GLY A 106 -3.01 -11.49 33.77
N ALA A 107 -2.28 -12.14 34.69
CA ALA A 107 -1.57 -13.40 34.40
C ALA A 107 -2.51 -14.57 34.05
N SER A 108 -3.76 -14.54 34.50
CA SER A 108 -4.78 -15.55 34.16
C SER A 108 -5.60 -15.18 32.91
N CYS A 109 -5.40 -14.00 32.33
CA CYS A 109 -6.22 -13.49 31.25
C CYS A 109 -7.72 -13.56 31.58
N GLU A 110 -8.14 -13.04 32.73
CA GLU A 110 -9.56 -12.97 33.06
C GLU A 110 -10.16 -11.64 32.59
N PHE A 111 -11.47 -11.60 32.31
CA PHE A 111 -12.13 -10.31 32.20
C PHE A 111 -12.21 -9.65 33.57
N PRO A 112 -11.83 -8.37 33.70
CA PRO A 112 -12.09 -7.62 34.93
C PRO A 112 -13.61 -7.51 35.20
N ALA A 113 -13.98 -7.00 36.37
CA ALA A 113 -15.38 -6.70 36.67
C ALA A 113 -15.89 -5.53 35.83
N CYS A 114 -17.19 -5.50 35.54
CA CYS A 114 -17.80 -4.35 34.89
C CYS A 114 -17.80 -3.16 35.87
N PRO A 115 -17.56 -1.93 35.37
CA PRO A 115 -17.69 -0.74 36.20
C PRO A 115 -19.14 -0.64 36.74
N GLY A 116 -19.28 -0.34 38.02
CA GLY A 116 -20.59 -0.20 38.69
C GLY A 116 -21.25 -1.50 39.15
N GLN A 117 -20.51 -2.62 39.18
CA GLN A 117 -20.93 -3.88 39.81
C GLN A 117 -20.25 -4.12 41.16
#